data_AF-A0A1I5VC80-F1
#
_entry.id   AF-A0A1I5VC80-F1
#
_cell.length_a   1.000
_cell.length_b   1.000
_cell.length_c   1.000
_cell.angle_alpha   90.00
_cell.angle_beta   90.00
_cell.angle_gamma   90.00
#
_symmetry.space_group_name_H-M   'P 1'
#
loop_
_entity.id
_entity.type
_entity.pdbx_description
1 polymer ?
#
loop_
_entity_poly.entity_id
_entity_poly.type
_entity_poly.pdbx_seq_one_letter_code
_entity_poly.pdbx_strand_id
1 'polypeptide(L)'
;MNMRTWIGTAAIAFLSWAAVAEEKDVYRQFVDISVDRNIPLSIDIWANKIFEGEDDKKFLPVIEDFVNSTFSDSFRERTANTYRRIFSKEEMQILAENLMTQICAPIFNTDFIERASGNKSISKEDKISVDRCIAGLQDIDNAEEKLNKLAAINGEFYDASFNVHFEEFIEKLKQQKLIFYIADETRKTLPFIFDEELTWFDIVGEYLVLEYLYTFNDVFREGEKYDFDRESVLNDVCREFKTHFRDYVSVRYLVFDLDSKRVGEATIKLSECS
;
A
#
# COMPACT_ATOMS: atom_id res chain seq x y z
N MET A 1 27.06 6.75 -69.37
CA MET A 1 27.22 7.79 -68.34
C MET A 1 26.58 7.28 -67.06
N ASN A 2 27.34 7.20 -65.97
CA ASN A 2 26.95 6.63 -64.68
C ASN A 2 25.96 7.54 -63.91
N MET A 3 24.99 6.91 -63.24
CA MET A 3 24.51 7.21 -61.87
C MET A 3 23.44 6.16 -61.52
N ARG A 4 23.79 4.96 -61.06
CA ARG A 4 24.03 4.55 -59.66
C ARG A 4 22.96 5.04 -58.66
N THR A 5 22.18 4.04 -58.21
CA THR A 5 21.63 3.85 -56.84
C THR A 5 20.68 4.92 -56.30
N TRP A 6 19.45 4.51 -56.00
CA TRP A 6 18.81 4.64 -54.67
C TRP A 6 17.37 4.06 -54.74
N ILE A 7 17.28 2.75 -55.00
CA ILE A 7 16.15 1.93 -54.53
C ILE A 7 16.75 1.19 -53.34
N GLY A 8 16.38 1.53 -52.11
CA GLY A 8 16.90 0.81 -50.95
C GLY A 8 16.71 1.41 -49.57
N THR A 9 16.31 2.68 -49.44
CA THR A 9 16.27 3.36 -48.12
C THR A 9 14.91 3.92 -47.72
N ALA A 10 13.95 4.05 -48.64
CA ALA A 10 12.61 4.57 -48.31
C ALA A 10 11.62 3.48 -47.82
N ALA A 11 11.87 2.20 -48.09
CA ALA A 11 10.99 1.11 -47.66
C ALA A 11 11.37 0.48 -46.30
N ILE A 12 12.57 0.78 -45.78
CA ILE A 12 13.04 0.29 -44.46
C ILE A 12 12.66 1.28 -43.33
N ALA A 13 12.38 2.54 -43.65
CA ALA A 13 12.03 3.56 -42.66
C ALA A 13 10.55 3.54 -42.21
N PHE A 14 9.67 2.80 -42.88
CA PHE A 14 8.25 2.68 -42.50
C PHE A 14 7.88 1.33 -41.86
N LEU A 15 8.83 0.41 -41.73
CA LEU A 15 8.66 -0.84 -40.97
C LEU A 15 9.35 -0.81 -39.59
N SER A 16 10.09 0.27 -39.27
CA SER A 16 10.80 0.43 -37.99
C SER A 16 10.08 1.31 -36.96
N TRP A 17 8.91 1.87 -37.30
CA TRP A 17 8.07 2.65 -36.36
C TRP A 17 6.85 1.89 -35.84
N ALA A 18 6.68 0.63 -36.23
CA ALA A 18 5.62 -0.25 -35.72
C ALA A 18 6.14 -1.41 -34.84
N ALA A 19 7.43 -1.42 -34.47
CA ALA A 19 8.02 -2.53 -33.71
C ALA A 19 9.08 -2.11 -32.68
N VAL A 20 8.87 -0.97 -32.01
CA VAL A 20 9.30 -0.82 -30.62
C VAL A 20 8.04 -0.65 -29.79
N ALA A 21 7.14 -1.63 -29.87
CA ALA A 21 6.44 -1.99 -28.66
C ALA A 21 7.57 -2.31 -27.68
N GLU A 22 7.72 -1.50 -26.63
CA GLU A 22 8.48 -1.90 -25.45
C GLU A 22 8.16 -3.37 -25.24
N GLU A 23 9.18 -4.20 -25.41
CA GLU A 23 9.01 -5.62 -25.27
C GLU A 23 8.62 -5.82 -23.80
N LYS A 24 7.31 -5.96 -23.58
CA LYS A 24 6.67 -6.03 -22.29
C LYS A 24 7.52 -6.93 -21.40
N ASP A 25 8.17 -6.35 -20.40
CA ASP A 25 9.09 -7.10 -19.56
C ASP A 25 8.30 -8.14 -18.77
N VAL A 26 8.30 -9.37 -19.29
CA VAL A 26 7.46 -10.46 -18.80
C VAL A 26 7.74 -10.78 -17.33
N TYR A 27 8.97 -10.53 -16.88
CA TYR A 27 9.39 -10.72 -15.51
C TYR A 27 8.70 -9.72 -14.58
N ARG A 28 8.74 -8.42 -14.90
CA ARG A 28 8.04 -7.40 -14.13
C ARG A 28 6.53 -7.64 -14.15
N GLN A 29 5.97 -8.00 -15.29
CA GLN A 29 4.53 -8.27 -15.40
C GLN A 29 4.08 -9.45 -14.55
N PHE A 30 4.83 -10.55 -14.58
CA PHE A 30 4.53 -11.68 -13.71
C PHE A 30 4.58 -11.28 -12.24
N VAL A 31 5.62 -10.54 -11.83
CA VAL A 31 5.77 -10.10 -10.45
C VAL A 31 4.62 -9.17 -10.06
N ASP A 32 4.27 -8.22 -10.92
CA ASP A 32 3.18 -7.29 -10.64
C ASP A 32 1.85 -8.02 -10.47
N ILE A 33 1.50 -8.92 -11.39
CA ILE A 33 0.28 -9.73 -11.32
C ILE A 33 0.26 -10.61 -10.06
N SER A 34 1.38 -11.25 -9.75
CA SER A 34 1.50 -12.11 -8.56
C SER A 34 1.32 -11.30 -7.28
N VAL A 35 2.01 -10.17 -7.15
CA VAL A 35 1.94 -9.30 -5.98
C VAL A 35 0.55 -8.66 -5.84
N ASP A 36 -0.03 -8.14 -6.92
CA ASP A 36 -1.34 -7.47 -6.90
C ASP A 36 -2.46 -8.43 -6.46
N ARG A 37 -2.38 -9.70 -6.85
CA ARG A 37 -3.30 -10.74 -6.36
C ARG A 37 -3.13 -11.07 -4.88
N ASN A 38 -1.93 -10.85 -4.35
CA ASN A 38 -1.55 -11.22 -3.00
C ASN A 38 -1.78 -10.09 -1.98
N ILE A 39 -1.70 -8.82 -2.38
CA ILE A 39 -1.93 -7.66 -1.51
C ILE A 39 -3.24 -7.77 -0.70
N PRO A 40 -4.42 -8.03 -1.31
CA PRO A 40 -5.67 -8.14 -0.56
C PRO A 40 -5.66 -9.27 0.47
N LEU A 41 -5.09 -10.44 0.10
CA LEU A 41 -4.95 -11.58 1.01
C LEU A 41 -4.04 -11.25 2.19
N SER A 42 -2.96 -10.50 1.94
CA SER A 42 -2.07 -10.04 3.00
C SER A 42 -2.77 -9.10 3.97
N ILE A 43 -3.53 -8.15 3.44
CA ILE A 43 -4.31 -7.20 4.24
C ILE A 43 -5.29 -7.97 5.12
N ASP A 44 -6.04 -8.93 4.55
CA ASP A 44 -6.99 -9.75 5.29
C ASP A 44 -6.33 -10.58 6.39
N ILE A 45 -5.16 -11.19 6.13
CA ILE A 45 -4.42 -11.97 7.13
C ILE A 45 -3.96 -11.08 8.29
N TRP A 46 -3.41 -9.90 7.99
CA TRP A 46 -2.94 -8.97 9.01
C TRP A 46 -4.11 -8.35 9.80
N ALA A 47 -5.21 -8.04 9.12
CA ALA A 47 -6.44 -7.58 9.75
C ALA A 47 -6.92 -8.62 10.77
N ASN A 48 -7.08 -9.88 10.36
CA ASN A 48 -7.51 -10.96 11.25
C ASN A 48 -6.54 -11.17 12.43
N LYS A 49 -5.24 -11.03 12.20
CA LYS A 49 -4.21 -11.18 13.24
C LYS A 49 -4.23 -10.04 14.26
N ILE A 50 -4.53 -8.82 13.81
CA ILE A 50 -4.53 -7.62 14.68
C ILE A 50 -5.86 -7.46 15.40
N PHE A 51 -6.97 -7.84 14.76
CA PHE A 51 -8.31 -7.64 15.28
C PHE A 51 -8.88 -8.85 16.02
N GLU A 52 -8.24 -10.03 15.97
CA GLU A 52 -8.73 -11.27 16.58
C GLU A 52 -10.20 -11.62 16.20
N GLY A 53 -10.70 -11.10 15.07
CA GLY A 53 -12.08 -11.27 14.62
C GLY A 53 -13.06 -10.16 15.04
N GLU A 54 -12.59 -9.08 15.67
CA GLU A 54 -13.36 -7.84 15.85
C GLU A 54 -13.45 -7.08 14.51
N ASP A 55 -14.64 -6.60 14.16
CA ASP A 55 -14.90 -5.92 12.87
C ASP A 55 -14.41 -4.45 12.88
N ASP A 56 -13.43 -4.11 13.73
CA ASP A 56 -12.95 -2.73 13.88
C ASP A 56 -11.92 -2.38 12.80
N LYS A 57 -12.43 -2.14 11.59
CA LYS A 57 -11.66 -1.75 10.37
C LYS A 57 -10.89 -0.43 10.51
N LYS A 58 -10.95 0.22 11.66
CA LYS A 58 -10.27 1.46 12.00
C LYS A 58 -8.76 1.43 11.78
N PHE A 59 -8.09 0.28 11.90
CA PHE A 59 -6.64 0.17 11.65
C PHE A 59 -6.28 -0.32 10.25
N LEU A 60 -7.28 -0.61 9.40
CA LEU A 60 -7.06 -1.09 8.04
C LEU A 60 -6.10 -0.20 7.23
N PRO A 61 -6.18 1.15 7.29
CA PRO A 61 -5.24 1.99 6.55
C PRO A 61 -3.77 1.81 6.95
N VAL A 62 -3.49 1.52 8.24
CA VAL A 62 -2.12 1.24 8.72
C VAL A 62 -1.62 -0.09 8.18
N ILE A 63 -2.49 -1.09 8.08
CA ILE A 63 -2.18 -2.41 7.52
C ILE A 63 -1.94 -2.29 6.01
N GLU A 64 -2.80 -1.58 5.30
CA GLU A 64 -2.67 -1.33 3.85
C GLU A 64 -1.35 -0.61 3.54
N ASP A 65 -1.00 0.44 4.28
CA ASP A 65 0.26 1.15 4.12
C ASP A 65 1.48 0.23 4.33
N PHE A 66 1.44 -0.62 5.36
CA PHE A 66 2.50 -1.58 5.64
C PHE A 66 2.65 -2.64 4.54
N VAL A 67 1.54 -3.22 4.09
CA VAL A 67 1.52 -4.23 3.02
C VAL A 67 2.05 -3.62 1.72
N ASN A 68 1.57 -2.44 1.34
CA ASN A 68 2.02 -1.74 0.14
C ASN A 68 3.50 -1.35 0.22
N SER A 69 4.00 -0.95 1.39
CA SER A 69 5.43 -0.65 1.60
C SER A 69 6.29 -1.90 1.43
N THR A 70 5.86 -3.02 2.01
CA THR A 70 6.51 -4.33 1.85
C THR A 70 6.57 -4.74 0.37
N PHE A 71 5.53 -4.41 -0.41
CA PHE A 71 5.40 -4.70 -1.83
C PHE A 71 5.69 -3.52 -2.76
N SER A 72 6.57 -2.63 -2.33
CA SER A 72 7.01 -1.46 -3.08
C SER A 72 7.57 -1.82 -4.46
N ASP A 73 7.67 -0.80 -5.32
CA ASP A 73 8.28 -0.93 -6.65
C ASP A 73 9.71 -1.46 -6.61
N SER A 74 10.46 -1.10 -5.56
CA SER A 74 11.82 -1.61 -5.33
C SER A 74 11.82 -3.10 -5.03
N PHE A 75 10.88 -3.59 -4.21
CA PHE A 75 10.69 -5.02 -4.01
C PHE A 75 10.39 -5.71 -5.35
N ARG A 76 9.38 -5.22 -6.08
CA ARG A 76 8.94 -5.79 -7.35
C ARG A 76 10.07 -5.83 -8.40
N GLU A 77 10.88 -4.77 -8.49
CA GLU A 77 11.98 -4.70 -9.44
C GLU A 77 13.12 -5.66 -9.09
N ARG A 78 13.49 -5.77 -7.80
CA ARG A 78 14.51 -6.74 -7.35
C ARG A 78 14.07 -8.18 -7.59
N THR A 79 12.80 -8.47 -7.33
CA THR A 79 12.20 -9.79 -7.59
C THR A 79 12.23 -10.10 -9.08
N ALA A 80 11.78 -9.17 -9.94
CA ALA A 80 11.81 -9.35 -11.40
C ALA A 80 13.24 -9.58 -11.94
N ASN A 81 14.20 -8.78 -11.48
CA ASN A 81 15.62 -8.96 -11.82
C ASN A 81 16.19 -10.31 -11.41
N THR A 82 15.69 -10.89 -10.32
CA THR A 82 16.16 -12.18 -9.83
C THR A 82 15.53 -13.32 -10.62
N TYR A 83 14.26 -13.19 -11.00
CA TYR A 83 13.58 -14.16 -11.86
C TYR A 83 14.25 -14.25 -13.24
N ARG A 84 14.73 -13.13 -13.78
CA ARG A 84 15.56 -13.06 -15.01
C ARG A 84 16.82 -13.94 -14.95
N ARG A 85 17.31 -14.29 -13.76
CA ARG A 85 18.50 -15.13 -13.58
C ARG A 85 18.18 -16.62 -13.47
N ILE A 86 16.91 -16.97 -13.24
CA ILE A 86 16.45 -18.35 -12.97
C ILE A 86 15.73 -18.93 -14.18
N PHE A 87 14.87 -18.11 -14.78
CA PHE A 87 14.02 -18.51 -15.91
C PHE A 87 14.50 -17.84 -17.19
N SER A 88 14.45 -18.57 -18.29
CA SER A 88 14.47 -17.95 -19.61
C SER A 88 13.21 -17.11 -19.80
N LYS A 89 13.21 -16.28 -20.84
CA LYS A 89 12.05 -15.44 -21.14
C LYS A 89 10.84 -16.26 -21.53
N GLU A 90 11.05 -17.34 -22.28
CA GLU A 90 10.03 -18.29 -22.71
C GLU A 90 9.44 -19.05 -21.50
N GLU A 91 10.30 -19.50 -20.59
CA GLU A 91 9.86 -20.13 -19.34
C GLU A 91 9.04 -19.15 -18.48
N MET A 92 9.43 -17.88 -18.45
CA MET A 92 8.70 -16.85 -17.72
C MET A 92 7.32 -16.56 -18.35
N GLN A 93 7.19 -16.67 -19.67
CA GLN A 93 5.89 -16.56 -20.36
C GLN A 93 4.97 -17.72 -19.97
N ILE A 94 5.49 -18.95 -19.95
CA ILE A 94 4.76 -20.14 -19.49
C ILE A 94 4.29 -19.94 -18.04
N LEU A 95 5.16 -19.42 -17.16
CA LEU A 95 4.79 -19.10 -15.78
C LEU A 95 3.69 -18.04 -15.71
N ALA A 96 3.77 -16.96 -16.49
CA ALA A 96 2.78 -15.88 -16.49
C ALA A 96 1.40 -16.36 -16.97
N GLU A 97 1.36 -17.19 -18.00
CA GLU A 97 0.12 -17.80 -18.48
C GLU A 97 -0.50 -18.72 -17.42
N ASN A 98 0.33 -19.54 -16.76
CA ASN A 98 -0.14 -20.47 -15.73
C ASN A 98 -0.54 -19.78 -14.43
N LEU A 99 0.15 -18.70 -14.01
CA LEU A 99 -0.19 -17.90 -12.84
C LEU A 99 -1.64 -17.39 -12.90
N MET A 100 -2.13 -17.10 -14.11
CA MET A 100 -3.50 -16.61 -14.30
C MET A 100 -4.57 -17.70 -14.11
N THR A 101 -4.20 -18.97 -14.12
CA THR A 101 -5.13 -20.10 -13.96
C THR A 101 -5.52 -20.33 -12.50
N GLN A 102 -6.75 -20.78 -12.27
CA GLN A 102 -7.23 -21.13 -10.93
C GLN A 102 -6.49 -22.33 -10.31
N ILE A 103 -5.87 -23.17 -11.13
CA ILE A 103 -5.20 -24.40 -10.69
C ILE A 103 -3.79 -24.10 -10.18
N CYS A 104 -3.05 -23.24 -10.88
CA CYS A 104 -1.66 -22.92 -10.55
C CYS A 104 -1.49 -21.68 -9.68
N ALA A 105 -2.45 -20.73 -9.69
CA ALA A 105 -2.36 -19.50 -8.89
C ALA A 105 -2.05 -19.75 -7.40
N PRO A 106 -2.67 -20.75 -6.73
CA PRO A 106 -2.34 -21.03 -5.33
C PRO A 106 -0.86 -21.35 -5.13
N ILE A 107 -0.20 -22.14 -5.99
CA ILE A 107 1.21 -22.52 -5.82
C ILE A 107 2.13 -21.28 -5.80
N PHE A 108 1.83 -20.28 -6.63
CA PHE A 108 2.62 -19.05 -6.69
C PHE A 108 2.32 -18.05 -5.57
N ASN A 109 1.20 -18.26 -4.87
CA ASN A 109 0.67 -17.35 -3.84
C ASN A 109 0.70 -17.98 -2.43
N THR A 110 0.89 -19.28 -2.30
CA THR A 110 0.91 -19.99 -1.00
C THR A 110 2.09 -19.55 -0.15
N ASP A 111 3.29 -19.42 -0.73
CA ASP A 111 4.47 -18.93 0.00
C ASP A 111 4.22 -17.55 0.64
N PHE A 112 3.42 -16.72 -0.03
CA PHE A 112 3.04 -15.40 0.44
C PHE A 112 2.06 -15.48 1.62
N ILE A 113 0.98 -16.27 1.49
CA ILE A 113 -0.08 -16.44 2.49
C ILE A 113 0.50 -17.09 3.77
N GLU A 114 1.34 -18.09 3.63
CA GLU A 114 1.94 -18.81 4.76
C GLU A 114 2.95 -17.93 5.53
N ARG A 115 3.77 -17.15 4.82
CA ARG A 115 4.72 -16.23 5.47
C ARG A 115 4.02 -15.06 6.14
N ALA A 116 2.99 -14.49 5.50
CA ALA A 116 2.17 -13.45 6.11
C ALA A 116 1.44 -13.94 7.38
N SER A 117 1.01 -15.21 7.40
CA SER A 117 0.33 -15.81 8.56
C SER A 117 1.26 -16.26 9.70
N GLY A 118 2.58 -16.30 9.49
CA GLY A 118 3.58 -16.57 10.53
C GLY A 118 3.59 -18.01 11.07
N ASN A 119 2.85 -18.93 10.44
CA ASN A 119 2.90 -20.35 10.77
C ASN A 119 3.97 -21.06 9.92
N LYS A 120 4.80 -21.84 10.61
CA LYS A 120 5.95 -22.56 10.07
C LYS A 120 5.59 -23.53 8.93
N SER A 121 6.51 -23.55 7.96
CA SER A 121 6.90 -24.62 7.03
C SER A 121 5.76 -25.45 6.44
N ILE A 122 5.58 -25.32 5.12
CA ILE A 122 4.96 -26.29 4.22
C ILE A 122 5.12 -27.69 4.82
N SER A 123 4.03 -28.24 5.36
CA SER A 123 4.02 -29.65 5.71
C SER A 123 4.20 -30.40 4.39
N LYS A 124 5.04 -31.44 4.36
CA LYS A 124 5.17 -32.31 3.16
C LYS A 124 3.84 -32.97 2.76
N GLU A 125 2.79 -32.77 3.54
CA GLU A 125 1.46 -33.37 3.44
C GLU A 125 0.45 -32.41 2.79
N ASP A 126 0.74 -31.10 2.71
CA ASP A 126 -0.01 -30.14 1.89
C ASP A 126 0.46 -30.22 0.44
N LYS A 127 0.23 -31.39 -0.16
CA LYS A 127 0.21 -31.53 -1.62
C LYS A 127 -0.98 -30.73 -2.14
N ILE A 128 -0.81 -29.40 -2.24
CA ILE A 128 -1.44 -28.65 -3.33
C ILE A 128 -1.23 -29.50 -4.58
N SER A 129 -2.19 -29.48 -5.48
CA SER A 129 -2.21 -30.23 -6.74
C SER A 129 -1.07 -29.82 -7.70
N VAL A 130 0.17 -29.85 -7.21
CA VAL A 130 1.45 -29.67 -7.88
C VAL A 130 1.45 -30.55 -9.12
N ASP A 131 0.95 -31.78 -9.03
CA ASP A 131 0.80 -32.69 -10.19
C ASP A 131 -0.07 -32.11 -11.33
N ARG A 132 -1.14 -31.36 -11.03
CA ARG A 132 -1.99 -30.72 -12.08
C ARG A 132 -1.41 -29.42 -12.60
N CYS A 133 -0.68 -28.67 -11.77
CA CYS A 133 0.00 -27.47 -12.24
C CYS A 133 1.26 -27.81 -13.05
N ILE A 134 2.01 -28.84 -12.64
CA ILE A 134 3.17 -29.39 -13.37
C ILE A 134 2.80 -29.71 -14.81
N ALA A 135 1.57 -30.18 -15.08
CA ALA A 135 1.11 -30.43 -16.44
C ALA A 135 1.14 -29.18 -17.35
N GLY A 136 0.94 -27.98 -16.80
CA GLY A 136 1.07 -26.70 -17.53
C GLY A 136 2.49 -26.14 -17.56
N LEU A 137 3.42 -26.77 -16.82
CA LEU A 137 4.83 -26.35 -16.70
C LEU A 137 5.79 -27.36 -17.35
N GLN A 138 5.28 -28.29 -18.16
CA GLN A 138 6.05 -29.37 -18.79
C GLN A 138 7.16 -28.85 -19.70
N ASP A 139 6.99 -27.66 -20.26
CA ASP A 139 7.95 -27.00 -21.16
C ASP A 139 9.00 -26.17 -20.40
N ILE A 140 9.04 -26.25 -19.07
CA ILE A 140 10.09 -25.66 -18.23
C ILE A 140 11.05 -26.76 -17.76
N ASP A 141 12.31 -26.66 -18.19
CA ASP A 141 13.35 -27.60 -17.78
C ASP A 141 13.61 -27.52 -16.27
N ASN A 142 13.55 -28.67 -15.60
CA ASN A 142 13.68 -28.78 -14.13
C ASN A 142 12.72 -27.82 -13.38
N ALA A 143 11.47 -27.71 -13.86
CA ALA A 143 10.45 -26.82 -13.32
C ALA A 143 10.38 -26.85 -11.78
N GLU A 144 10.33 -28.04 -11.17
CA GLU A 144 10.27 -28.21 -9.73
C GLU A 144 11.47 -27.58 -9.00
N GLU A 145 12.69 -27.78 -9.49
CA GLU A 145 13.89 -27.18 -8.90
C GLU A 145 13.87 -25.65 -9.02
N LYS A 146 13.47 -25.13 -10.19
CA LYS A 146 13.39 -23.68 -10.42
C LYS A 146 12.29 -23.03 -9.59
N LEU A 147 11.13 -23.69 -9.43
CA LEU A 147 10.05 -23.25 -8.54
C LEU A 147 10.48 -23.25 -7.08
N ASN A 148 11.21 -24.27 -6.62
CA ASN A 148 11.76 -24.29 -5.26
C ASN A 148 12.78 -23.15 -5.04
N LYS A 149 13.62 -22.85 -6.03
CA LYS A 149 14.51 -21.67 -6.00
C LYS A 149 13.71 -20.36 -5.96
N LEU A 150 12.63 -20.28 -6.73
CA LEU A 150 11.74 -19.12 -6.76
C LEU A 150 11.12 -18.86 -5.39
N ALA A 151 10.57 -19.90 -4.77
CA ALA A 151 9.98 -19.87 -3.43
C ALA A 151 10.97 -19.39 -2.36
N ALA A 152 12.21 -19.91 -2.39
CA ALA A 152 13.26 -19.53 -1.46
C ALA A 152 13.66 -18.05 -1.62
N ILE A 153 13.91 -17.61 -2.85
CA ILE A 153 14.31 -16.23 -3.18
C ILE A 153 13.23 -15.23 -2.81
N ASN A 154 11.99 -15.56 -3.16
CA ASN A 154 10.83 -14.79 -2.75
C ASN A 154 10.83 -14.63 -1.25
N GLY A 155 10.96 -15.75 -0.54
CA GLY A 155 11.04 -15.76 0.90
C GLY A 155 12.06 -14.80 1.50
N GLU A 156 13.28 -14.83 0.99
CA GLU A 156 14.35 -13.92 1.43
C GLU A 156 14.02 -12.45 1.16
N PHE A 157 13.46 -12.13 -0.02
CA PHE A 157 13.05 -10.76 -0.34
C PHE A 157 11.86 -10.29 0.50
N TYR A 158 10.90 -11.17 0.77
CA TYR A 158 9.77 -10.89 1.66
C TYR A 158 10.30 -10.59 3.07
N ASP A 159 11.11 -11.47 3.64
CA ASP A 159 11.66 -11.30 4.98
C ASP A 159 12.51 -10.01 5.08
N ALA A 160 13.32 -9.72 4.06
CA ALA A 160 14.12 -8.51 4.01
C ALA A 160 13.25 -7.24 3.92
N SER A 161 12.23 -7.23 3.05
CA SER A 161 11.32 -6.08 2.90
C SER A 161 10.48 -5.88 4.15
N PHE A 162 9.92 -6.98 4.67
CA PHE A 162 9.12 -7.03 5.88
C PHE A 162 9.88 -6.45 7.07
N ASN A 163 11.09 -6.95 7.35
CA ASN A 163 11.87 -6.52 8.52
C ASN A 163 12.24 -5.03 8.47
N VAL A 164 12.42 -4.46 7.27
CA VAL A 164 12.69 -3.03 7.11
C VAL A 164 11.47 -2.18 7.49
N HIS A 165 10.26 -2.65 7.18
CA HIS A 165 9.03 -1.89 7.41
C HIS A 165 8.31 -2.26 8.72
N PHE A 166 8.68 -3.36 9.36
CA PHE A 166 7.95 -3.90 10.51
C PHE A 166 8.02 -3.00 11.74
N GLU A 167 9.19 -2.43 12.05
CA GLU A 167 9.33 -1.53 13.21
C GLU A 167 8.48 -0.26 13.03
N GLU A 168 8.52 0.34 11.83
CA GLU A 168 7.70 1.50 11.48
C GLU A 168 6.20 1.17 11.56
N PHE A 169 5.79 0.01 11.07
CA PHE A 169 4.43 -0.47 11.16
C PHE A 169 3.94 -0.61 12.60
N ILE A 170 4.72 -1.25 13.47
CA ILE A 170 4.37 -1.40 14.90
C ILE A 170 4.24 -0.03 15.57
N GLU A 171 5.13 0.91 15.24
CA GLU A 171 5.04 2.27 15.78
C GLU A 171 3.80 3.00 15.26
N LYS A 172 3.53 2.96 13.95
CA LYS A 172 2.31 3.54 13.34
C LYS A 172 1.04 2.94 13.95
N LEU A 173 1.01 1.64 14.22
CA LEU A 173 -0.11 0.99 14.92
C LEU A 173 -0.31 1.55 16.33
N LYS A 174 0.77 1.76 17.10
CA LYS A 174 0.67 2.38 18.44
C LYS A 174 0.16 3.82 18.36
N GLN A 175 0.67 4.60 17.41
CA GLN A 175 0.20 5.97 17.19
C GLN A 175 -1.29 6.00 16.82
N GLN A 176 -1.71 5.13 15.91
CA GLN A 176 -3.12 5.00 15.53
C GLN A 176 -4.01 4.62 16.72
N LYS A 177 -3.56 3.68 17.57
CA LYS A 177 -4.27 3.32 18.80
C LYS A 177 -4.41 4.50 19.75
N LEU A 178 -3.35 5.29 19.90
CA LEU A 178 -3.37 6.48 20.75
C LEU A 178 -4.31 7.57 20.21
N ILE A 179 -4.33 7.79 18.88
CA ILE A 179 -5.26 8.71 18.21
C ILE A 179 -6.71 8.31 18.50
N PHE A 180 -7.07 7.04 18.30
CA PHE A 180 -8.43 6.57 18.57
C PHE A 180 -8.78 6.67 20.05
N TYR A 181 -7.86 6.31 20.94
CA TYR A 181 -8.08 6.45 22.38
C TYR A 181 -8.37 7.90 22.77
N ILE A 182 -7.56 8.86 22.31
CA ILE A 182 -7.78 10.28 22.58
C ILE A 182 -9.13 10.73 22.01
N ALA A 183 -9.43 10.40 20.76
CA ALA A 183 -10.71 10.76 20.14
C ALA A 183 -11.90 10.20 20.94
N ASP A 184 -11.86 8.93 21.35
CA ASP A 184 -12.96 8.29 22.08
C ASP A 184 -13.12 8.83 23.51
N GLU A 185 -12.03 9.13 24.23
CA GLU A 185 -12.12 9.74 25.56
C GLU A 185 -12.59 11.19 25.49
N THR A 186 -12.05 11.97 24.56
CA THR A 186 -12.41 13.38 24.39
C THR A 186 -13.85 13.54 23.89
N ARG A 187 -14.34 12.66 23.00
CA ARG A 187 -15.72 12.72 22.52
C ARG A 187 -16.76 12.63 23.65
N LYS A 188 -16.43 11.97 24.77
CA LYS A 188 -17.33 11.87 25.94
C LYS A 188 -17.54 13.22 26.65
N THR A 189 -16.67 14.19 26.41
CA THR A 189 -16.77 15.54 26.99
C THR A 189 -17.37 16.57 26.02
N LEU A 190 -17.76 16.14 24.83
CA LEU A 190 -18.32 17.01 23.79
C LEU A 190 -19.87 17.02 23.82
N PRO A 191 -20.51 18.11 23.35
CA PRO A 191 -19.90 19.32 22.78
C PRO A 191 -19.26 20.25 23.82
N PHE A 192 -18.24 20.99 23.41
CA PHE A 192 -17.63 22.07 24.19
C PHE A 192 -17.81 23.40 23.48
N ILE A 193 -18.35 24.40 24.20
CA ILE A 193 -18.58 25.75 23.68
C ILE A 193 -17.38 26.61 24.11
N PHE A 194 -16.55 27.03 23.16
CA PHE A 194 -15.39 27.88 23.44
C PHE A 194 -15.82 29.32 23.73
N ASP A 195 -16.72 29.85 22.89
CA ASP A 195 -17.35 31.16 22.98
C ASP A 195 -18.73 31.16 22.29
N GLU A 196 -19.37 32.32 22.12
CA GLU A 196 -20.68 32.43 21.45
C GLU A 196 -20.65 32.06 19.95
N GLU A 197 -19.45 31.99 19.35
CA GLU A 197 -19.26 31.84 17.91
C GLU A 197 -18.81 30.43 17.50
N LEU A 198 -18.04 29.72 18.34
CA LEU A 198 -17.45 28.43 17.99
C LEU A 198 -17.79 27.32 18.99
N THR A 199 -18.45 26.27 18.48
CA THR A 199 -18.73 25.04 19.23
C THR A 199 -17.90 23.89 18.67
N TRP A 200 -17.11 23.26 19.52
CA TRP A 200 -16.47 21.98 19.18
C TRP A 200 -17.44 20.85 19.46
N PHE A 201 -17.89 20.19 18.40
CA PHE A 201 -18.97 19.22 18.49
C PHE A 201 -18.49 17.77 18.38
N ASP A 202 -17.36 17.51 17.72
CA ASP A 202 -16.83 16.15 17.60
C ASP A 202 -15.31 16.12 17.40
N ILE A 203 -14.72 14.97 17.65
CA ILE A 203 -13.33 14.64 17.39
C ILE A 203 -13.27 13.22 16.82
N VAL A 204 -12.54 13.04 15.74
CA VAL A 204 -12.42 11.76 15.05
C VAL A 204 -10.95 11.40 14.83
N GLY A 205 -10.66 10.11 14.91
CA GLY A 205 -9.38 9.57 14.48
C GLY A 205 -9.49 9.12 13.04
N GLU A 206 -8.54 9.54 12.22
CA GLU A 206 -8.33 9.08 10.85
C GLU A 206 -6.92 8.47 10.74
N TYR A 207 -6.54 7.95 9.57
CA TYR A 207 -5.20 7.35 9.37
C TYR A 207 -4.08 8.35 9.70
N LEU A 208 -3.44 8.14 10.86
CA LEU A 208 -2.37 8.99 11.42
C LEU A 208 -2.76 10.47 11.54
N VAL A 209 -4.05 10.76 11.66
CA VAL A 209 -4.60 12.12 11.79
C VAL A 209 -5.58 12.15 12.96
N LEU A 210 -5.40 13.11 13.88
CA LEU A 210 -6.39 13.45 14.88
C LEU A 210 -7.17 14.69 14.38
N GLU A 211 -8.47 14.54 14.16
CA GLU A 211 -9.30 15.56 13.50
C GLU A 211 -10.35 16.13 14.46
N TYR A 212 -10.35 17.45 14.61
CA TYR A 212 -11.26 18.22 15.45
C TYR A 212 -12.31 18.91 14.57
N LEU A 213 -13.58 18.76 14.93
CA LEU A 213 -14.72 19.22 14.15
C LEU A 213 -15.48 20.32 14.90
N TYR A 214 -15.55 21.51 14.32
CA TYR A 214 -16.17 22.68 14.90
C TYR A 214 -17.35 23.19 14.07
N THR A 215 -18.37 23.71 14.75
CA THR A 215 -19.46 24.48 14.14
C THR A 215 -19.26 25.94 14.50
N PHE A 216 -19.24 26.79 13.47
CA PHE A 216 -19.30 28.25 13.60
C PHE A 216 -20.77 28.69 13.60
N ASN A 217 -21.15 29.54 14.54
CA ASN A 217 -22.53 29.98 14.78
C ASN A 217 -22.97 31.11 13.83
N ASP A 218 -22.66 30.95 12.55
CA ASP A 218 -23.08 31.84 11.46
C ASP A 218 -23.19 31.03 10.15
N VAL A 219 -23.74 31.63 9.09
CA VAL A 219 -23.82 31.06 7.74
C VAL A 219 -22.92 31.88 6.80
N PHE A 220 -21.92 31.22 6.22
CA PHE A 220 -20.95 31.90 5.35
C PHE A 220 -21.52 32.05 3.93
N ARG A 221 -21.34 33.23 3.34
CA ARG A 221 -21.74 33.46 1.95
C ARG A 221 -20.89 32.64 0.98
N GLU A 222 -21.30 32.60 -0.28
CA GLU A 222 -20.52 31.96 -1.33
C GLU A 222 -19.15 32.64 -1.46
N GLY A 223 -18.08 31.84 -1.36
CA GLY A 223 -16.69 32.33 -1.41
C GLY A 223 -16.10 32.80 -0.08
N GLU A 224 -16.91 33.01 0.96
CA GLU A 224 -16.41 33.28 2.32
C GLU A 224 -15.85 32.01 2.95
N LYS A 225 -14.78 32.17 3.74
CA LYS A 225 -14.08 31.08 4.43
C LYS A 225 -13.69 31.51 5.83
N TYR A 226 -13.67 30.55 6.74
CA TYR A 226 -13.05 30.70 8.03
C TYR A 226 -11.53 30.60 7.87
N ASP A 227 -10.81 31.66 8.26
CA ASP A 227 -9.36 31.72 8.17
C ASP A 227 -8.73 31.42 9.53
N PHE A 228 -7.83 30.45 9.56
CA PHE A 228 -7.10 30.10 10.76
C PHE A 228 -5.84 30.94 10.86
N ASP A 229 -5.54 31.51 12.03
CA ASP A 229 -4.19 31.97 12.31
C ASP A 229 -3.27 30.76 12.41
N ARG A 230 -2.61 30.46 11.28
CA ARG A 230 -1.76 29.29 11.15
C ARG A 230 -0.62 29.25 12.16
N GLU A 231 -0.03 30.40 12.50
CA GLU A 231 1.08 30.43 13.46
C GLU A 231 0.58 30.11 14.86
N SER A 232 -0.59 30.65 15.24
CA SER A 232 -1.23 30.29 16.51
C SER A 232 -1.57 28.80 16.58
N VAL A 233 -2.23 28.27 15.54
CA VAL A 233 -2.62 26.84 15.49
C VAL A 233 -1.39 25.94 15.54
N LEU A 234 -0.32 26.27 14.79
CA LEU A 234 0.95 25.53 14.85
C LEU A 234 1.51 25.52 16.28
N ASN A 235 1.60 26.67 16.94
CA ASN A 235 2.14 26.78 18.29
C ASN A 235 1.33 25.96 19.30
N ASP A 236 -0.01 26.00 19.21
CA ASP A 236 -0.88 25.23 20.09
C ASP A 236 -0.74 23.72 19.86
N VAL A 237 -0.77 23.28 18.59
CA VAL A 237 -0.55 21.88 18.22
C VAL A 237 0.80 21.37 18.71
N CYS A 238 1.87 22.14 18.51
CA CYS A 238 3.21 21.73 18.90
C CYS A 238 3.38 21.69 20.42
N ARG A 239 2.76 22.63 21.15
CA ARG A 239 2.76 22.62 22.62
C ARG A 239 2.02 21.41 23.17
N GLU A 240 0.88 21.07 22.58
CA GLU A 240 -0.01 20.04 23.11
C GLU A 240 0.38 18.63 22.68
N PHE A 241 0.83 18.43 21.44
CA PHE A 241 0.93 17.09 20.85
C PHE A 241 2.35 16.61 20.55
N LYS A 242 3.35 17.50 20.44
CA LYS A 242 4.74 17.13 20.06
C LYS A 242 5.37 16.10 20.98
N THR A 243 4.97 16.06 22.26
CA THR A 243 5.50 15.09 23.24
C THR A 243 4.76 13.75 23.26
N HIS A 244 3.58 13.67 22.63
CA HIS A 244 2.71 12.49 22.69
C HIS A 244 2.70 11.69 21.39
N PHE A 245 2.82 12.39 20.26
CA PHE A 245 2.74 11.80 18.94
C PHE A 245 4.07 11.88 18.19
N ARG A 246 4.22 11.02 17.18
CA ARG A 246 5.37 11.06 16.26
C ARG A 246 5.19 12.13 15.19
N ASP A 247 6.30 12.59 14.63
CA ASP A 247 6.37 13.66 13.63
C ASP A 247 5.54 13.41 12.35
N TYR A 248 5.24 12.16 12.02
CA TYR A 248 4.39 11.80 10.88
C TYR A 248 2.88 11.91 11.16
N VAL A 249 2.48 12.08 12.42
CA VAL A 249 1.09 12.32 12.80
C VAL A 249 0.70 13.76 12.45
N SER A 250 -0.53 13.94 11.99
CA SER A 250 -1.09 15.27 11.75
C SER A 250 -2.24 15.56 12.70
N VAL A 251 -2.43 16.83 13.03
CA VAL A 251 -3.63 17.33 13.69
C VAL A 251 -4.40 18.20 12.71
N ARG A 252 -5.68 17.91 12.51
CA ARG A 252 -6.56 18.63 11.59
C ARG A 252 -7.69 19.31 12.35
N TYR A 253 -8.01 20.53 11.94
CA TYR A 253 -9.15 21.31 12.43
C TYR A 253 -10.05 21.59 11.23
N LEU A 254 -11.31 21.22 11.32
CA LEU A 254 -12.34 21.50 10.31
C LEU A 254 -13.44 22.36 10.92
N VAL A 255 -13.82 23.41 10.21
CA VAL A 255 -14.91 24.31 10.62
C VAL A 255 -16.04 24.21 9.62
N PHE A 256 -17.23 23.98 10.16
CA PHE A 256 -18.49 23.95 9.44
C PHE A 256 -19.35 25.14 9.86
N ASP A 257 -20.11 25.72 8.94
CA ASP A 257 -21.13 26.71 9.29
C ASP A 257 -22.42 26.03 9.78
N LEU A 258 -23.44 26.82 10.12
CA LEU A 258 -24.73 26.29 10.59
C LEU A 258 -25.48 25.43 9.55
N ASP A 259 -25.18 25.58 8.26
CA ASP A 259 -25.72 24.77 7.17
C ASP A 259 -24.89 23.49 6.92
N SER A 260 -23.94 23.18 7.82
CA SER A 260 -23.02 22.05 7.73
C SER A 260 -22.10 22.10 6.49
N LYS A 261 -21.90 23.28 5.91
CA LYS A 261 -20.94 23.49 4.83
C LYS A 261 -19.56 23.67 5.46
N ARG A 262 -18.56 22.95 4.95
CA ARG A 262 -17.16 23.14 5.36
C ARG A 262 -16.66 24.51 4.87
N VAL A 263 -16.32 25.38 5.81
CA VAL A 263 -15.91 26.76 5.56
C VAL A 263 -14.44 27.03 5.93
N GLY A 264 -13.81 26.17 6.72
CA GLY A 264 -12.40 26.28 7.09
C GLY A 264 -11.72 24.93 7.29
N GLU A 265 -10.41 24.89 7.04
CA GLU A 265 -9.55 23.74 7.32
C GLU A 265 -8.14 24.20 7.66
N ALA A 266 -7.55 23.63 8.72
CA ALA A 266 -6.13 23.73 9.02
C ALA A 266 -5.58 22.33 9.34
N THR A 267 -4.48 21.94 8.71
CA THR A 267 -3.76 20.70 9.03
C THR A 267 -2.32 21.04 9.39
N ILE A 268 -1.86 20.58 10.55
CA ILE A 268 -0.48 20.72 11.02
C ILE A 268 0.14 19.34 11.13
N LYS A 269 1.26 19.11 10.45
CA LYS A 269 2.10 17.91 10.68
C LYS A 269 3.04 18.16 11.84
N LEU A 270 3.22 17.17 12.71
CA LEU A 270 4.11 17.34 13.86
C LEU A 270 5.59 17.49 13.48
N SER A 271 5.97 17.05 12.29
CA SER A 271 7.30 17.35 11.70
C SER A 271 7.56 18.85 11.51
N GLU A 272 6.53 19.70 11.54
CA GLU A 272 6.67 21.15 11.45
C GLU A 272 7.06 21.79 12.79
N CYS A 273 6.93 21.06 13.90
CA CYS A 273 7.06 21.58 15.26
C CYS A 273 8.48 21.89 15.73
N SER A 274 9.48 21.86 14.83
CA SER A 274 10.87 22.34 14.96
C SER A 274 11.32 22.70 16.38
#